data_AF-A0A545SGR0-F1
#
_entry.id   AF-A0A545SGR0-F1
#
_cell.length_a   1.000
_cell.length_b   1.000
_cell.length_c   1.000
_cell.angle_alpha   90.00
_cell.angle_beta   90.00
_cell.angle_gamma   90.00
#
_symmetry.space_group_name_H-M   'P 1'
#
loop_
_entity.id
_entity.type
_entity.pdbx_description
1 polymer ?
#
loop_
_entity_poly.entity_id
_entity_poly.type
_entity_poly.pdbx_seq_one_letter_code
_entity_poly.pdbx_strand_id
1 'polypeptide(L)'
;MKSVAFVVLVVVFFMSGCTSTITPPSIDKIAKDVNQSEIIVEKTTLNIGSTLVNILSYSKGKSSILYFRPHENETTSRVVVLKMINKYGGKFVELNAQGNRLIDFKLDSEGYTFDPNRIFSSKGISDTLQKYSKSDLTSHQEIDRFAKRLVEDFLTKNQLIAVHNNTQGEPLSIKSYIGSKDASEVYISPNKDEDNFFYVTQKKDFDVLKSKDFNVILQDNLGVSDDGSMSVYCGSRGIRYINIEAQMGDESNQMDMLEALYTIL
;
A
#
# COMPACT_ATOMS: atom_id res chain seq x y z
N MET A 1 -7.63 -41.66 65.29
CA MET A 1 -6.85 -41.13 64.16
C MET A 1 -7.64 -41.36 62.87
N LYS A 2 -8.27 -40.32 62.32
CA LYS A 2 -8.85 -40.36 60.97
C LYS A 2 -8.46 -39.05 60.30
N SER A 3 -7.62 -39.17 59.28
CA SER A 3 -7.05 -38.08 58.50
C SER A 3 -8.13 -37.30 57.77
N VAL A 4 -8.02 -35.97 57.84
CA VAL A 4 -8.77 -35.03 56.99
C VAL A 4 -8.06 -34.99 55.64
N ALA A 5 -8.74 -35.40 54.57
CA ALA A 5 -8.27 -35.24 53.19
C ALA A 5 -8.68 -33.85 52.68
N PHE A 6 -7.71 -33.00 52.38
CA PHE A 6 -7.92 -31.76 51.64
C PHE A 6 -8.01 -32.11 50.15
N VAL A 7 -9.18 -31.88 49.55
CA VAL A 7 -9.34 -31.90 48.08
C VAL A 7 -8.94 -30.53 47.57
N VAL A 8 -7.80 -30.46 46.87
CA VAL A 8 -7.38 -29.27 46.12
C VAL A 8 -8.11 -29.28 44.78
N LEU A 9 -9.03 -28.35 44.60
CA LEU A 9 -9.67 -28.10 43.31
C LEU A 9 -8.69 -27.31 42.42
N VAL A 10 -8.00 -27.98 41.51
CA VAL A 10 -7.22 -27.32 40.45
C VAL A 10 -8.19 -26.88 39.37
N VAL A 11 -8.52 -25.59 39.34
CA VAL A 11 -9.21 -24.96 38.21
C VAL A 11 -8.18 -24.77 37.11
N VAL A 12 -8.20 -25.67 36.11
CA VAL A 12 -7.45 -25.50 34.87
C VAL A 12 -8.18 -24.45 34.03
N PHE A 13 -7.62 -23.25 33.93
CA PHE A 13 -8.03 -22.29 32.91
C PHE A 13 -7.54 -22.81 31.56
N PHE A 14 -8.46 -23.31 30.73
CA PHE A 14 -8.24 -23.39 29.30
C PHE A 14 -8.24 -21.95 28.77
N MET A 15 -7.05 -21.38 28.57
CA MET A 15 -6.89 -20.23 27.68
C MET A 15 -7.19 -20.71 26.26
N SER A 16 -8.47 -20.59 25.86
CA SER A 16 -8.84 -20.60 24.46
C SER A 16 -8.20 -19.36 23.84
N GLY A 17 -7.08 -19.55 23.15
CA GLY A 17 -6.54 -18.55 22.24
C GLY A 17 -7.58 -18.33 21.14
N CYS A 18 -8.40 -17.29 21.30
CA CYS A 18 -9.17 -16.74 20.20
C CYS A 18 -8.17 -16.15 19.21
N THR A 19 -7.77 -16.94 18.22
CA THR A 19 -7.35 -16.42 16.93
C THR A 19 -8.58 -15.80 16.27
N SER A 20 -8.93 -14.59 16.70
CA SER A 20 -9.88 -13.76 15.97
C SER A 20 -9.20 -13.41 14.64
N THR A 21 -9.52 -14.18 13.60
CA THR A 21 -9.37 -13.73 12.23
C THR A 21 -10.18 -12.44 12.14
N ILE A 22 -9.48 -11.31 12.11
CA ILE A 22 -10.08 -10.02 11.82
C ILE A 22 -10.51 -10.11 10.37
N THR A 23 -11.73 -10.58 10.16
CA THR A 23 -12.40 -10.47 8.87
C THR A 23 -12.52 -8.96 8.60
N PRO A 24 -12.07 -8.47 7.42
CA PRO A 24 -12.29 -7.09 7.07
C PRO A 24 -13.79 -6.80 7.18
N PRO A 25 -14.19 -5.67 7.79
CA PRO A 25 -15.60 -5.38 7.98
C PRO A 25 -16.33 -5.47 6.65
N SER A 26 -17.52 -6.08 6.66
CA SER A 26 -18.34 -6.14 5.45
C SER A 26 -18.57 -4.74 4.91
N ILE A 27 -18.71 -4.62 3.59
CA ILE A 27 -19.01 -3.36 2.89
C ILE A 27 -20.17 -2.61 3.59
N ASP A 28 -21.14 -3.36 4.14
CA ASP A 28 -22.31 -2.84 4.86
C ASP A 28 -21.99 -2.17 6.21
N LYS A 29 -20.86 -2.50 6.84
CA LYS A 29 -20.46 -1.94 8.14
C LYS A 29 -19.67 -0.63 7.96
N ILE A 30 -18.82 -0.54 6.94
CA ILE A 30 -18.12 0.71 6.57
C ILE A 30 -19.12 1.78 6.11
N ALA A 31 -20.19 1.38 5.42
CA ALA A 31 -21.26 2.27 4.99
C ALA A 31 -22.09 2.87 6.16
N LYS A 32 -22.00 2.31 7.38
CA LYS A 32 -22.78 2.78 8.54
C LYS A 32 -22.05 3.77 9.44
N ASP A 33 -20.72 3.73 9.50
CA ASP A 33 -19.93 4.65 10.32
C ASP A 33 -19.56 5.96 9.59
N VAL A 34 -19.80 6.01 8.28
CA VAL A 34 -19.66 7.22 7.47
C VAL A 34 -21.03 7.88 7.30
N ASN A 35 -21.35 8.83 8.18
CA ASN A 35 -22.54 9.66 8.09
C ASN A 35 -22.68 10.23 6.66
N GLN A 36 -23.74 9.81 5.94
CA GLN A 36 -24.14 10.17 4.56
C GLN A 36 -23.14 11.03 3.76
N SER A 37 -22.05 10.42 3.29
CA SER A 37 -21.16 11.05 2.30
C SER A 37 -21.39 10.43 0.94
N GLU A 38 -21.50 11.26 -0.10
CA GLU A 38 -21.64 10.89 -1.52
C GLU A 38 -20.38 10.21 -2.10
N ILE A 39 -19.77 9.27 -1.36
CA ILE A 39 -18.68 8.46 -1.90
C ILE A 39 -19.30 7.36 -2.75
N ILE A 40 -19.05 7.42 -4.05
CA ILE A 40 -19.42 6.37 -4.99
C ILE A 40 -18.39 5.25 -4.85
N VAL A 41 -18.87 4.04 -4.60
CA VAL A 41 -18.04 2.83 -4.49
C VAL A 41 -18.31 1.93 -5.68
N GLU A 42 -17.24 1.61 -6.41
CA GLU A 42 -17.28 0.70 -7.55
C GLU A 42 -16.37 -0.49 -7.26
N LYS A 43 -16.85 -1.68 -7.63
CA LYS A 43 -16.08 -2.91 -7.59
C LYS A 43 -15.90 -3.41 -9.01
N THR A 44 -14.66 -3.48 -9.46
CA THR A 44 -14.30 -4.14 -10.72
C THR A 44 -13.50 -5.40 -10.39
N THR A 45 -13.65 -6.45 -11.21
CA THR A 45 -12.89 -7.67 -11.05
C THR A 45 -12.01 -7.86 -12.28
N LEU A 46 -10.71 -8.03 -12.05
CA LEU A 46 -9.77 -8.44 -13.08
C LEU A 46 -9.40 -9.91 -12.87
N ASN A 47 -9.24 -10.62 -13.98
CA ASN A 47 -8.76 -11.99 -13.95
C ASN A 47 -7.23 -12.00 -14.01
N ILE A 48 -6.64 -12.92 -13.26
CA ILE A 48 -5.25 -13.34 -13.44
C ILE A 48 -5.22 -14.87 -13.37
N GLY A 49 -4.99 -15.50 -14.53
CA GLY A 49 -5.31 -16.91 -14.71
C GLY A 49 -6.78 -17.22 -14.43
N SER A 50 -7.02 -18.21 -13.56
CA SER A 50 -8.37 -18.57 -13.08
C SER A 50 -8.79 -17.83 -11.80
N THR A 51 -7.92 -16.99 -11.24
CA THR A 51 -8.20 -16.22 -10.02
C THR A 51 -8.80 -14.86 -10.35
N LEU A 52 -9.77 -14.45 -9.54
CA LEU A 52 -10.41 -13.16 -9.58
C LEU A 52 -9.78 -12.22 -8.55
N VAL A 53 -9.22 -11.10 -8.98
CA VAL A 53 -8.72 -10.02 -8.11
C VAL A 53 -9.73 -8.89 -8.15
N ASN A 54 -10.28 -8.54 -6.98
CA ASN A 54 -11.20 -7.42 -6.87
C ASN A 54 -10.44 -6.12 -6.70
N ILE A 55 -10.83 -5.11 -7.46
CA ILE A 55 -10.35 -3.74 -7.38
C ILE A 55 -11.52 -2.90 -6.88
N LEU A 56 -11.30 -2.23 -5.75
CA LEU A 56 -12.28 -1.31 -5.18
C LEU A 56 -11.86 0.11 -5.52
N SER A 57 -12.81 0.88 -6.06
CA SER A 57 -12.64 2.30 -6.35
C SER A 57 -13.64 3.11 -5.53
N TYR A 58 -13.13 4.11 -4.82
CA TYR A 58 -13.92 5.09 -4.08
C TYR A 58 -13.75 6.44 -4.78
N SER A 59 -14.83 7.16 -5.01
CA SER A 59 -14.74 8.47 -5.64
C SER A 59 -15.72 9.47 -5.06
N LYS A 60 -15.28 10.72 -4.96
CA LYS A 60 -16.12 11.85 -4.56
C LYS A 60 -15.65 13.13 -5.27
N GLY A 61 -16.58 13.87 -5.84
CA GLY A 61 -16.28 15.14 -6.53
C GLY A 61 -15.45 14.98 -7.81
N LYS A 62 -14.78 16.06 -8.24
CA LYS A 62 -14.05 16.16 -9.52
C LYS A 62 -12.53 16.34 -9.38
N SER A 63 -11.96 16.03 -8.22
CA SER A 63 -10.51 16.14 -8.00
C SER A 63 -9.73 15.22 -8.93
N SER A 64 -8.58 15.70 -9.43
CA SER A 64 -7.66 14.93 -10.28
C SER A 64 -6.79 13.95 -9.50
N ILE A 65 -6.81 14.01 -8.17
CA ILE A 65 -6.00 13.20 -7.30
C ILE A 65 -6.49 11.76 -7.32
N LEU A 66 -5.55 10.85 -7.54
CA LEU A 66 -5.74 9.41 -7.44
C LEU A 66 -4.84 8.85 -6.34
N TYR A 67 -5.45 8.28 -5.31
CA TYR A 67 -4.76 7.46 -4.32
C TYR A 67 -4.71 6.01 -4.78
N PHE A 68 -3.56 5.37 -4.57
CA PHE A 68 -3.40 3.94 -4.85
C PHE A 68 -2.77 3.21 -3.67
N ARG A 69 -3.42 2.14 -3.24
CA ARG A 69 -2.94 1.25 -2.17
C ARG A 69 -2.79 -0.17 -2.72
N PRO A 70 -1.57 -0.64 -3.02
CA PRO A 70 -1.36 -1.97 -3.60
C PRO A 70 -1.48 -3.11 -2.57
N HIS A 71 -1.20 -2.87 -1.28
CA HIS A 71 -1.24 -3.93 -0.25
C HIS A 71 -2.47 -3.80 0.65
N GLU A 72 -3.28 -4.86 0.76
CA GLU A 72 -4.52 -4.79 1.54
C GLU A 72 -4.25 -4.75 3.05
N ASN A 73 -3.16 -5.37 3.50
CA ASN A 73 -2.78 -5.45 4.92
C ASN A 73 -2.31 -4.12 5.53
N GLU A 74 -2.07 -3.09 4.71
CA GLU A 74 -1.73 -1.74 5.15
C GLU A 74 -3.02 -0.99 5.53
N THR A 75 -3.55 -1.24 6.73
CA THR A 75 -4.91 -0.83 7.12
C THR A 75 -5.05 0.64 7.49
N THR A 76 -4.00 1.27 8.04
CA THR A 76 -3.99 2.69 8.44
C THR A 76 -4.18 3.59 7.23
N SER A 77 -3.46 3.33 6.14
CA SER A 77 -3.55 4.10 4.89
C SER A 77 -4.96 4.10 4.33
N ARG A 78 -5.67 2.96 4.39
CA ARG A 78 -7.08 2.88 3.97
C ARG A 78 -7.97 3.81 4.78
N VAL A 79 -7.87 3.79 6.11
CA VAL A 79 -8.69 4.64 6.99
C VAL A 79 -8.45 6.10 6.69
N VAL A 80 -7.18 6.50 6.61
CA VAL A 80 -6.79 7.90 6.38
C VAL A 80 -7.21 8.37 4.98
N VAL A 81 -7.01 7.57 3.94
CA VAL A 81 -7.38 7.96 2.57
C VAL A 81 -8.89 8.09 2.43
N LEU A 82 -9.70 7.24 3.05
CA LEU A 82 -11.15 7.41 3.04
C LEU A 82 -11.59 8.72 3.74
N LYS A 83 -10.89 9.14 4.82
CA LYS A 83 -11.08 10.47 5.42
C LYS A 83 -10.72 11.59 4.44
N MET A 84 -9.62 11.45 3.70
CA MET A 84 -9.20 12.42 2.67
C MET A 84 -10.21 12.51 1.52
N ILE A 85 -10.67 11.38 0.99
CA ILE A 85 -11.71 11.33 -0.04
C ILE A 85 -13.00 12.00 0.47
N ASN A 86 -13.41 11.75 1.70
CA ASN A 86 -14.58 12.40 2.26
C ASN A 86 -14.38 13.93 2.40
N LYS A 87 -13.20 14.38 2.84
CA LYS A 87 -12.93 15.80 3.11
C LYS A 87 -12.70 16.62 1.83
N TYR A 88 -11.94 16.09 0.88
CA TYR A 88 -11.43 16.84 -0.27
C TYR A 88 -11.85 16.26 -1.64
N GLY A 89 -12.47 15.08 -1.65
CA GLY A 89 -12.77 14.36 -2.89
C GLY A 89 -11.53 13.68 -3.50
N GLY A 90 -11.69 13.21 -4.73
CA GLY A 90 -10.67 12.45 -5.47
C GLY A 90 -11.12 11.04 -5.77
N LYS A 91 -10.19 10.22 -6.23
CA LYS A 91 -10.37 8.79 -6.45
C LYS A 91 -9.39 8.01 -5.58
N PHE A 92 -9.83 6.91 -4.99
CA PHE A 92 -8.98 5.97 -4.26
C PHE A 92 -9.18 4.56 -4.83
N VAL A 93 -8.08 3.93 -5.24
CA VAL A 93 -8.04 2.58 -5.79
C VAL A 93 -7.25 1.68 -4.86
N GLU A 94 -7.81 0.52 -4.54
CA GLU A 94 -7.12 -0.51 -3.77
C GLU A 94 -7.35 -1.90 -4.36
N LEU A 95 -6.39 -2.78 -4.12
CA LEU A 95 -6.46 -4.18 -4.49
C LEU A 95 -6.96 -5.00 -3.30
N ASN A 96 -7.88 -5.92 -3.56
CA ASN A 96 -8.28 -6.93 -2.59
C ASN A 96 -7.42 -8.18 -2.77
N ALA A 97 -6.61 -8.46 -1.76
CA ALA A 97 -5.71 -9.59 -1.60
C ALA A 97 -6.10 -10.47 -0.39
N GLN A 98 -7.39 -10.50 -0.02
CA GLN A 98 -7.93 -11.25 1.11
C GLN A 98 -7.26 -10.91 2.46
N GLY A 99 -6.89 -9.65 2.65
CA GLY A 99 -6.21 -9.14 3.84
C GLY A 99 -4.70 -9.32 3.84
N ASN A 100 -4.10 -9.83 2.77
CA ASN A 100 -2.67 -10.09 2.67
C ASN A 100 -1.90 -8.96 1.95
N ARG A 101 -0.57 -9.01 2.07
CA ARG A 101 0.35 -8.19 1.27
C ARG A 101 0.47 -8.71 -0.17
N LEU A 102 0.62 -10.02 -0.30
CA LEU A 102 0.86 -10.71 -1.57
C LEU A 102 -0.46 -11.16 -2.19
N ILE A 103 -0.47 -11.32 -3.50
CA ILE A 103 -1.60 -11.88 -4.24
C ILE A 103 -1.25 -13.30 -4.68
N ASP A 104 -2.08 -14.25 -4.28
CA ASP A 104 -2.05 -15.62 -4.77
C ASP A 104 -2.97 -15.77 -5.98
N PHE A 105 -2.52 -16.48 -7.01
CA PHE A 105 -3.33 -16.80 -8.18
C PHE A 105 -3.06 -18.20 -8.72
N LYS A 106 -3.96 -18.69 -9.57
CA LYS A 106 -3.87 -20.02 -10.18
C LYS A 106 -3.81 -19.94 -11.68
N LEU A 107 -2.82 -20.61 -12.27
CA LEU A 107 -2.78 -20.94 -13.68
C LEU A 107 -2.90 -22.45 -13.82
N ASP A 108 -3.92 -22.89 -14.54
CA ASP A 108 -4.30 -24.29 -14.62
C ASP A 108 -4.44 -24.92 -13.22
N SER A 109 -3.63 -25.92 -12.88
CA SER A 109 -3.59 -26.59 -11.58
C SER A 109 -2.53 -26.04 -10.62
N GLU A 110 -1.75 -25.04 -11.04
CA GLU A 110 -0.57 -24.56 -10.33
C GLU A 110 -0.83 -23.22 -9.62
N GLY A 111 -0.32 -23.09 -8.40
CA GLY A 111 -0.42 -21.87 -7.60
C GLY A 111 0.81 -20.97 -7.75
N TYR A 112 0.58 -19.67 -7.83
CA TYR A 112 1.60 -18.63 -7.96
C TYR A 112 1.32 -17.49 -6.99
N THR A 113 2.38 -16.80 -6.56
CA THR A 113 2.30 -15.69 -5.61
C THR A 113 3.21 -14.56 -6.08
N PHE A 114 2.74 -13.32 -5.95
CA PHE A 114 3.52 -12.13 -6.28
C PHE A 114 3.17 -10.95 -5.37
N ASP A 115 4.12 -10.03 -5.20
CA ASP A 115 3.89 -8.71 -4.60
C ASP A 115 3.32 -7.74 -5.67
N PRO A 116 2.12 -7.16 -5.46
CA PRO A 116 1.46 -6.31 -6.45
C PRO A 116 2.15 -4.96 -6.67
N ASN A 117 3.10 -4.56 -5.82
CA ASN A 117 3.96 -3.41 -6.05
C ASN A 117 5.33 -3.80 -6.65
N ARG A 118 5.41 -4.95 -7.33
CA ARG A 118 6.61 -5.43 -8.04
C ARG A 118 6.34 -5.82 -9.50
N ILE A 119 5.18 -5.45 -10.04
CA ILE A 119 4.69 -5.94 -11.33
C ILE A 119 4.76 -4.93 -12.48
N PHE A 120 5.35 -3.75 -12.26
CA PHE A 120 5.33 -2.67 -13.25
C PHE A 120 6.54 -2.67 -14.21
N SER A 121 7.35 -3.73 -14.17
CA SER A 121 8.40 -4.02 -15.13
C SER A 121 8.56 -5.52 -15.33
N SER A 122 9.06 -5.94 -16.50
CA SER A 122 9.33 -7.35 -16.77
C SER A 122 10.33 -7.93 -15.76
N LYS A 123 11.41 -7.20 -15.44
CA LYS A 123 12.38 -7.62 -14.43
C LYS A 123 11.71 -7.80 -13.06
N GLY A 124 10.89 -6.85 -12.62
CA GLY A 124 10.15 -6.92 -11.37
C GLY A 124 9.24 -8.15 -11.28
N ILE A 125 8.51 -8.45 -12.36
CA ILE A 125 7.64 -9.63 -12.45
C ILE A 125 8.47 -10.91 -12.28
N SER A 126 9.59 -11.01 -12.99
CA SER A 126 10.50 -12.15 -12.85
C SER A 126 11.06 -12.29 -11.44
N ASP A 127 11.46 -11.18 -10.80
CA ASP A 127 12.06 -11.20 -9.47
C ASP A 127 11.05 -11.54 -8.38
N THR A 128 9.83 -10.97 -8.45
CA THR A 128 8.76 -11.25 -7.49
C THR A 128 8.30 -12.70 -7.59
N LEU A 129 8.18 -13.24 -8.81
CA LEU A 129 7.88 -14.65 -9.03
C LEU A 129 8.98 -15.56 -8.49
N GLN A 130 10.26 -15.27 -8.75
CA GLN A 130 11.37 -16.06 -8.20
C GLN A 130 11.42 -16.05 -6.66
N LYS A 131 11.05 -14.92 -6.06
CA LYS A 131 11.07 -14.77 -4.60
C LYS A 131 9.96 -15.54 -3.90
N TYR A 132 8.76 -15.56 -4.48
CA TYR A 132 7.56 -16.08 -3.82
C TYR A 132 6.96 -17.34 -4.47
N SER A 133 7.46 -17.74 -5.64
CA SER A 133 6.92 -18.85 -6.43
C SER A 133 7.94 -19.40 -7.44
N LYS A 134 7.45 -20.05 -8.49
CA LYS A 134 8.21 -20.38 -9.69
C LYS A 134 7.98 -19.32 -10.76
N SER A 135 9.04 -18.95 -11.48
CA SER A 135 8.97 -18.03 -12.60
C SER A 135 9.02 -18.82 -13.91
N ASP A 136 7.93 -18.81 -14.67
CA ASP A 136 7.86 -19.34 -16.02
C ASP A 136 7.26 -18.30 -16.98
N LEU A 137 7.34 -18.55 -18.28
CA LEU A 137 6.91 -17.58 -19.28
C LEU A 137 5.41 -17.28 -19.18
N THR A 138 4.59 -18.29 -18.87
CA THR A 138 3.13 -18.16 -18.79
C THR A 138 2.73 -17.32 -17.58
N SER A 139 3.29 -17.62 -16.40
CA SER A 139 3.01 -16.83 -15.19
C SER A 139 3.47 -15.39 -15.30
N HIS A 140 4.62 -15.16 -15.93
CA HIS A 140 5.10 -13.83 -16.22
C HIS A 140 4.14 -13.05 -17.14
N GLN A 141 3.70 -13.66 -18.25
CA GLN A 141 2.80 -13.01 -19.20
C GLN A 141 1.43 -12.70 -18.60
N GLU A 142 0.92 -13.54 -17.71
CA GLU A 142 -0.35 -13.31 -17.04
C GLU A 142 -0.27 -12.18 -16.01
N ILE A 143 0.83 -12.08 -15.24
CA ILE A 143 1.08 -10.92 -14.37
C ILE A 143 1.26 -9.64 -15.19
N ASP A 144 2.02 -9.68 -16.29
CA ASP A 144 2.23 -8.52 -17.16
C ASP A 144 0.91 -8.01 -17.77
N ARG A 145 0.04 -8.92 -18.22
CA ARG A 145 -1.31 -8.57 -18.70
C ARG A 145 -2.17 -7.95 -17.60
N PHE A 146 -2.14 -8.52 -16.40
CA PHE A 146 -2.84 -7.98 -15.25
C PHE A 146 -2.34 -6.58 -14.88
N ALA A 147 -1.02 -6.37 -14.82
CA ALA A 147 -0.40 -5.08 -14.52
C ALA A 147 -0.77 -4.00 -15.54
N LYS A 148 -0.74 -4.33 -16.85
CA LYS A 148 -1.15 -3.41 -17.92
C LYS A 148 -2.60 -2.97 -17.78
N ARG A 149 -3.53 -3.92 -17.57
CA ARG A 149 -4.95 -3.58 -17.32
C ARG A 149 -5.13 -2.73 -16.08
N LEU A 150 -4.43 -3.07 -14.98
CA LEU A 150 -4.48 -2.28 -13.76
C LEU A 150 -4.08 -0.82 -14.02
N VAL A 151 -2.98 -0.61 -14.75
CA VAL A 151 -2.53 0.73 -15.11
C VAL A 151 -3.54 1.44 -16.02
N GLU A 152 -3.94 0.81 -17.11
CA GLU A 152 -4.82 1.38 -18.15
C GLU A 152 -6.21 1.75 -17.60
N ASP A 153 -6.81 0.87 -16.81
CA ASP A 153 -8.20 1.02 -16.35
C ASP A 153 -8.31 1.90 -15.10
N PHE A 154 -7.27 1.92 -14.23
CA PHE A 154 -7.37 2.53 -12.91
C PHE A 154 -6.36 3.64 -12.63
N LEU A 155 -5.15 3.58 -13.20
CA LEU A 155 -4.01 4.39 -12.74
C LEU A 155 -3.55 5.47 -13.74
N THR A 156 -4.36 5.79 -14.75
CA THR A 156 -4.07 6.77 -15.81
C THR A 156 -4.20 8.25 -15.43
N LYS A 157 -4.21 8.60 -14.14
CA LYS A 157 -4.37 10.00 -13.69
C LYS A 157 -3.02 10.70 -13.51
N ASN A 158 -2.98 12.00 -13.81
CA ASN A 158 -1.76 12.82 -13.77
C ASN A 158 -1.20 13.04 -12.34
N GLN A 159 -1.97 12.80 -11.29
CA GLN A 159 -1.56 12.97 -9.89
C GLN A 159 -1.78 11.66 -9.13
N LEU A 160 -0.82 10.74 -9.23
CA LEU A 160 -0.84 9.47 -8.53
C LEU A 160 -0.12 9.60 -7.17
N ILE A 161 -0.87 9.33 -6.10
CA ILE A 161 -0.36 9.29 -4.73
C ILE A 161 -0.43 7.83 -4.25
N ALA A 162 0.71 7.17 -4.17
CA ALA A 162 0.79 5.89 -3.50
C ALA A 162 0.80 6.10 -1.98
N VAL A 163 0.10 5.23 -1.27
CA VAL A 163 -0.05 5.31 0.17
C VAL A 163 0.26 3.94 0.75
N HIS A 164 1.25 3.92 1.61
CA HIS A 164 1.76 2.72 2.21
C HIS A 164 1.81 2.82 3.73
N ASN A 165 1.93 1.67 4.38
CA ASN A 165 2.30 1.62 5.79
C ASN A 165 3.51 0.73 6.00
N ASN A 166 4.55 1.30 6.61
CA ASN A 166 5.68 0.53 7.12
C ASN A 166 5.44 0.16 8.59
N THR A 167 6.40 -0.55 9.18
CA THR A 167 6.33 -1.02 10.56
C THR A 167 7.53 -0.46 11.32
N GLN A 168 7.30 -0.09 12.58
CA GLN A 168 8.32 0.54 13.42
C GLN A 168 9.56 -0.34 13.56
N GLY A 169 10.74 0.22 13.28
CA GLY A 169 12.02 -0.47 13.45
C GLY A 169 12.29 -1.62 12.46
N GLU A 170 11.45 -1.77 11.43
CA GLU A 170 11.74 -2.61 10.26
C GLU A 170 12.75 -1.91 9.33
N PRO A 171 13.42 -2.63 8.40
CA PRO A 171 14.57 -2.07 7.68
C PRO A 171 14.26 -0.89 6.75
N LEU A 172 12.98 -0.56 6.52
CA LEU A 172 12.57 0.52 5.62
C LEU A 172 12.24 1.81 6.39
N SER A 173 13.25 2.65 6.56
CA SER A 173 13.11 4.05 6.99
C SER A 173 13.78 5.00 6.00
N ILE A 174 13.60 6.32 6.13
CA ILE A 174 14.29 7.30 5.27
C ILE A 174 15.82 7.11 5.29
N LYS A 175 16.37 6.60 6.40
CA LYS A 175 17.81 6.37 6.54
C LYS A 175 18.34 5.31 5.57
N SER A 176 17.50 4.39 5.12
CA SER A 176 17.86 3.37 4.12
C SER A 176 18.26 3.96 2.76
N TYR A 177 17.89 5.22 2.49
CA TYR A 177 18.22 5.92 1.25
C TYR A 177 19.46 6.81 1.34
N ILE A 178 20.06 6.96 2.53
CA ILE A 178 21.31 7.74 2.67
C ILE A 178 22.42 7.03 1.91
N GLY A 179 22.94 7.68 0.86
CA GLY A 179 23.98 7.11 0.00
C GLY A 179 23.49 5.98 -0.91
N SER A 180 22.19 5.72 -0.98
CA SER A 180 21.61 4.80 -1.96
C SER A 180 21.70 5.42 -3.35
N LYS A 181 22.03 4.61 -4.36
CA LYS A 181 21.98 5.00 -5.77
C LYS A 181 20.55 5.25 -6.28
N ASP A 182 19.54 4.77 -5.55
CA ASP A 182 18.14 4.91 -5.93
C ASP A 182 17.58 6.31 -5.59
N ALA A 183 18.34 7.11 -4.83
CA ALA A 183 18.00 8.47 -4.44
C ALA A 183 19.02 9.47 -4.98
N SER A 184 18.53 10.52 -5.65
CA SER A 184 19.37 11.64 -6.07
C SER A 184 19.54 12.67 -4.95
N GLU A 185 18.51 12.85 -4.12
CA GLU A 185 18.56 13.69 -2.93
C GLU A 185 17.74 13.07 -1.78
N VAL A 186 18.21 13.27 -0.55
CA VAL A 186 17.50 12.88 0.67
C VAL A 186 17.52 14.06 1.63
N TYR A 187 16.36 14.43 2.16
CA TYR A 187 16.24 15.38 3.25
C TYR A 187 15.61 14.69 4.45
N ILE A 188 16.33 14.72 5.58
CA ILE A 188 15.88 14.19 6.86
C ILE A 188 15.57 15.38 7.75
N SER A 189 14.32 15.49 8.16
CA SER A 189 13.89 16.46 9.16
C SER A 189 14.39 16.03 10.54
N PRO A 190 14.95 16.96 11.34
CA PRO A 190 15.29 16.68 12.72
C PRO A 190 14.06 16.54 13.63
N ASN A 191 12.87 16.89 13.15
CA ASN A 191 11.63 16.97 13.93
C ASN A 191 10.61 15.88 13.57
N LYS A 192 10.91 15.00 12.62
CA LYS A 192 10.00 13.96 12.12
C LYS A 192 10.57 12.58 12.35
N ASP A 193 9.67 11.64 12.65
CA ASP A 193 9.99 10.22 12.76
C ASP A 193 10.54 9.69 11.42
N GLU A 194 11.63 8.93 11.47
CA GLU A 194 12.32 8.40 10.29
C GLU A 194 11.49 7.39 9.48
N ASP A 195 10.48 6.78 10.11
CA ASP A 195 9.55 5.85 9.46
C ASP A 195 8.45 6.60 8.70
N ASN A 196 8.26 7.89 8.96
CA ASN A 196 7.29 8.73 8.25
C ASN A 196 8.02 9.57 7.19
N PHE A 197 7.92 9.19 5.92
CA PHE A 197 8.63 9.90 4.84
C PHE A 197 7.89 9.87 3.50
N PHE A 198 8.19 10.87 2.68
CA PHE A 198 7.77 10.93 1.29
C PHE A 198 8.86 10.36 0.37
N TYR A 199 8.42 9.71 -0.69
CA TYR A 199 9.30 9.32 -1.80
C TYR A 199 8.71 9.83 -3.10
N VAL A 200 9.43 10.72 -3.78
CA VAL A 200 8.91 11.50 -4.92
C VAL A 200 9.77 11.36 -6.16
N THR A 201 9.14 11.54 -7.32
CA THR A 201 9.80 11.46 -8.64
C THR A 201 10.12 12.83 -9.23
N GLN A 202 9.67 13.92 -8.62
CA GLN A 202 9.80 15.28 -9.16
C GLN A 202 10.50 16.20 -8.16
N LYS A 203 11.51 16.92 -8.64
CA LYS A 203 12.29 17.87 -7.82
C LYS A 203 11.42 18.95 -7.18
N LYS A 204 10.40 19.43 -7.89
CA LYS A 204 9.43 20.40 -7.36
C LYS A 204 8.72 19.89 -6.11
N ASP A 205 8.30 18.62 -6.10
CA ASP A 205 7.61 18.03 -4.95
C ASP A 205 8.57 17.86 -3.77
N PHE A 206 9.81 17.44 -4.05
CA PHE A 206 10.87 17.34 -3.04
C PHE A 206 11.13 18.68 -2.36
N ASP A 207 11.33 19.74 -3.13
CA ASP A 207 11.68 21.06 -2.59
C ASP A 207 10.55 21.64 -1.72
N VAL A 208 9.29 21.45 -2.13
CA VAL A 208 8.15 21.94 -1.36
C VAL A 208 7.97 21.13 -0.07
N LEU A 209 8.05 19.80 -0.12
CA LEU A 209 7.92 18.94 1.06
C LEU A 209 9.05 19.18 2.06
N LYS A 210 10.29 19.33 1.56
CA LYS A 210 11.44 19.76 2.37
C LYS A 210 11.19 21.10 3.04
N SER A 211 10.65 22.08 2.33
CA SER A 211 10.33 23.40 2.91
C SER A 211 9.27 23.35 4.03
N LYS A 212 8.46 22.29 4.06
CA LYS A 212 7.46 22.00 5.09
C LYS A 212 8.00 21.10 6.22
N ASP A 213 9.30 20.85 6.22
CA ASP A 213 10.00 20.05 7.22
C ASP A 213 9.54 18.59 7.30
N PHE A 214 9.23 17.98 6.14
CA PHE A 214 9.00 16.54 6.04
C PHE A 214 10.25 15.78 5.61
N ASN A 215 10.43 14.57 6.13
CA ASN A 215 11.34 13.58 5.58
C ASN A 215 10.96 13.30 4.11
N VAL A 216 11.88 13.51 3.19
CA VAL A 216 11.60 13.32 1.76
C VAL A 216 12.81 12.82 0.99
N ILE A 217 12.55 11.89 0.07
CA ILE A 217 13.52 11.31 -0.85
C ILE A 217 13.11 11.72 -2.27
N LEU A 218 14.06 12.24 -3.04
CA LEU A 218 13.93 12.40 -4.49
C LEU A 218 14.56 11.18 -5.16
N GLN A 219 13.75 10.41 -5.87
CA GLN A 219 14.21 9.29 -6.69
C GLN A 219 15.25 9.77 -7.71
N ASP A 220 16.33 9.01 -7.89
CA ASP A 220 17.15 9.14 -9.10
C ASP A 220 16.42 8.42 -10.24
N ASN A 221 15.56 9.12 -10.99
CA ASN A 221 14.77 8.51 -12.06
C ASN A 221 15.62 7.84 -13.17
N LEU A 222 16.91 8.19 -13.28
CA LEU A 222 17.82 7.59 -14.27
C LEU A 222 18.63 6.43 -13.68
N GLY A 223 19.06 6.55 -12.42
CA GLY A 223 19.93 5.58 -11.74
C GLY A 223 19.21 4.54 -10.86
N VAL A 224 17.91 4.73 -10.60
CA VAL A 224 17.12 3.85 -9.73
C VAL A 224 17.11 2.41 -10.24
N SER A 225 17.30 1.48 -9.32
CA SER A 225 17.21 0.05 -9.58
C SER A 225 15.82 -0.34 -10.05
N ASP A 226 15.74 -1.11 -11.13
CA ASP A 226 14.47 -1.71 -11.53
C ASP A 226 14.08 -2.84 -10.58
N ASP A 227 13.19 -2.50 -9.67
CA ASP A 227 12.60 -3.34 -8.64
C ASP A 227 11.11 -3.64 -8.90
N GLY A 228 10.60 -3.28 -10.09
CA GLY A 228 9.21 -3.47 -10.48
C GLY A 228 8.18 -2.58 -9.82
N SER A 229 8.60 -1.60 -9.00
CA SER A 229 7.67 -0.72 -8.29
C SER A 229 7.00 0.32 -9.20
N MET A 230 5.87 0.84 -8.71
CA MET A 230 5.18 1.92 -9.41
C MET A 230 6.05 3.18 -9.51
N SER A 231 6.89 3.47 -8.52
CA SER A 231 7.75 4.66 -8.55
C SER A 231 8.78 4.59 -9.68
N VAL A 232 9.36 3.42 -9.94
CA VAL A 232 10.26 3.18 -11.08
C VAL A 232 9.51 3.31 -12.41
N TYR A 233 8.32 2.73 -12.50
CA TYR A 233 7.46 2.84 -13.69
C TYR A 233 7.13 4.31 -14.01
N CYS A 234 6.75 5.09 -12.99
CA CYS A 234 6.43 6.50 -13.13
C CYS A 234 7.67 7.34 -13.45
N GLY A 235 8.76 7.16 -12.71
CA GLY A 235 10.01 7.90 -12.88
C GLY A 235 10.59 7.77 -14.28
N SER A 236 10.65 6.54 -14.81
CA SER A 236 11.14 6.26 -16.17
C SER A 236 10.27 6.87 -17.29
N ARG A 237 9.03 7.27 -16.98
CA ARG A 237 8.07 7.88 -17.93
C ARG A 237 7.83 9.36 -17.67
N GLY A 238 8.51 9.96 -16.70
CA GLY A 238 8.25 11.35 -16.28
C GLY A 238 6.85 11.58 -15.71
N ILE A 239 6.18 10.52 -15.26
CA ILE A 239 4.87 10.62 -14.60
C ILE A 239 5.10 11.13 -13.19
N ARG A 240 4.37 12.19 -12.78
CA ARG A 240 4.42 12.70 -11.40
C ARG A 240 3.85 11.66 -10.45
N TYR A 241 4.69 11.20 -9.53
CA TYR A 241 4.39 10.20 -8.52
C TYR A 241 4.90 10.66 -7.15
N ILE A 242 4.04 10.53 -6.15
CA ILE A 242 4.33 10.78 -4.74
C ILE A 242 3.94 9.54 -3.96
N ASN A 243 4.86 8.98 -3.20
CA ASN A 243 4.60 7.93 -2.23
C ASN A 243 4.66 8.49 -0.81
N ILE A 244 3.82 7.94 0.06
CA ILE A 244 3.82 8.19 1.50
C ILE A 244 4.04 6.86 2.20
N GLU A 245 5.16 6.77 2.92
CA GLU A 245 5.39 5.74 3.92
C GLU A 245 5.07 6.35 5.29
N ALA A 246 4.19 5.69 6.04
CA ALA A 246 3.90 6.07 7.41
C ALA A 246 3.68 4.84 8.29
N GLN A 247 4.06 4.94 9.56
CA GLN A 247 3.97 3.80 10.47
C GLN A 247 2.53 3.26 10.59
N MET A 248 2.37 1.94 10.52
CA MET A 248 1.09 1.30 10.80
C MET A 248 0.60 1.67 12.22
N GLY A 249 -0.64 2.13 12.29
CA GLY A 249 -1.28 2.65 13.51
C GLY A 249 -1.18 4.17 13.68
N ASP A 250 -0.30 4.85 12.94
CA ASP A 250 -0.08 6.29 13.06
C ASP A 250 -0.96 7.09 12.10
N GLU A 251 -2.28 7.04 12.34
CA GLU A 251 -3.25 7.76 11.51
C GLU A 251 -3.03 9.27 11.49
N SER A 252 -2.54 9.85 12.58
CA SER A 252 -2.37 11.30 12.71
C SER A 252 -1.25 11.79 11.80
N ASN A 253 -0.06 11.19 11.85
CA ASN A 253 1.02 11.61 10.98
C ASN A 253 0.71 11.34 9.51
N GLN A 254 0.10 10.19 9.19
CA GLN A 254 -0.27 9.89 7.81
C GLN A 254 -1.32 10.89 7.27
N MET A 255 -2.26 11.34 8.11
CA MET A 255 -3.20 12.40 7.76
C MET A 255 -2.48 13.72 7.52
N ASP A 256 -1.58 14.14 8.41
CA ASP A 256 -0.82 15.39 8.29
C ASP A 256 0.02 15.41 6.99
N MET A 257 0.64 14.28 6.63
CA MET A 257 1.37 14.11 5.38
C MET A 257 0.45 14.26 4.16
N LEU A 258 -0.71 13.60 4.17
CA LEU A 258 -1.67 13.69 3.07
C LEU A 258 -2.27 15.09 2.93
N GLU A 259 -2.55 15.79 4.03
CA GLU A 259 -3.04 17.17 4.01
C GLU A 259 -1.99 18.16 3.50
N ALA A 260 -0.71 17.93 3.80
CA ALA A 260 0.37 18.74 3.24
C ALA A 260 0.37 18.72 1.71
N LEU A 261 -0.02 17.60 1.09
CA LEU A 261 -0.11 17.48 -0.37
C LEU A 261 -1.21 18.36 -0.99
N TYR A 262 -2.32 18.62 -0.29
CA TYR A 262 -3.37 19.51 -0.82
C TYR A 262 -2.96 20.97 -0.93
N THR A 263 -1.90 21.36 -0.22
CA THR A 263 -1.36 22.72 -0.36
C THR A 263 -0.43 22.87 -1.58
N ILE A 264 -0.18 21.79 -2.34
CA ILE A 264 0.81 21.74 -3.43
C ILE A 264 0.32 21.04 -4.71
N LEU A 265 -0.90 20.49 -4.70
CA LEU A 265 -1.55 19.77 -5.80
C LEU A 265 -2.63 20.61 -6.47
#